data_AF-A0A3L9G3W1-F1
#
_entry.id   AF-A0A3L9G3W1-F1
#
_cell.length_a   1.000
_cell.length_b   1.000
_cell.length_c   1.000
_cell.angle_alpha   90.00
_cell.angle_beta   90.00
_cell.angle_gamma   90.00
#
_symmetry.space_group_name_H-M   'P 1'
#
loop_
_entity.id
_entity.type
_entity.pdbx_description
1 polymer ?
#
loop_
_entity_poly.entity_id
_entity_poly.type
_entity_poly.pdbx_seq_one_letter_code
_entity_poly.pdbx_strand_id
1 'polypeptide(L)' 'MSSRVLTPDVVGIDALVHDHQTVLAKAEGGVVAVFANNAPAFYAVTPARLAELLALEEKLARPGSDVALDD' A
#
# COMPACT_ATOMS: atom_id res chain seq x y z
N MET A 1 7.88 12.89 3.72
CA MET A 1 6.58 12.32 4.11
C MET A 1 6.69 10.80 3.99
N SER A 2 6.37 10.06 5.05
CA SER A 2 6.64 8.62 5.20
C SER A 2 5.79 7.77 4.25
N SER A 3 6.39 7.03 3.31
CA SER A 3 5.73 6.03 2.43
C SER A 3 5.33 4.73 3.17
N ARG A 4 5.17 4.77 4.49
CA ARG A 4 4.84 3.58 5.26
C ARG A 4 3.37 3.21 5.03
N VAL A 5 3.17 2.09 4.36
CA VAL A 5 1.88 1.42 4.25
C VAL A 5 1.57 0.81 5.63
N LEU A 6 0.91 1.59 6.48
CA LEU A 6 0.38 1.15 7.76
C LEU A 6 -1.14 1.04 7.60
N THR A 7 -1.68 -0.15 7.81
CA THR A 7 -3.12 -0.38 7.87
C THR A 7 -3.47 -1.08 9.19
N PRO A 8 -4.51 -0.62 9.90
CA PRO A 8 -5.06 -1.34 11.03
C PRO A 8 -5.90 -2.55 10.61
N ASP A 9 -6.28 -2.64 9.32
CA ASP A 9 -7.16 -3.68 8.82
C ASP A 9 -6.40 -4.97 8.57
N VAL A 10 -6.83 -6.03 9.26
CA VAL A 10 -6.25 -7.36 9.17
C VAL A 10 -7.31 -8.36 8.74
N VAL A 11 -6.99 -9.19 7.73
CA VAL A 11 -7.89 -10.20 7.19
C VAL A 11 -7.16 -11.53 7.01
N GLY A 12 -7.87 -12.65 7.18
CA GLY A 12 -7.36 -13.96 6.80
C GLY A 12 -7.36 -14.15 5.29
N ILE A 13 -6.42 -14.97 4.78
CA ILE A 13 -6.34 -15.29 3.35
C ILE A 13 -7.63 -15.92 2.82
N ASP A 14 -8.33 -16.73 3.62
CA ASP A 14 -9.59 -17.37 3.22
C ASP A 14 -10.70 -16.34 2.97
N ALA A 15 -10.78 -15.32 3.83
CA ALA A 15 -11.77 -14.24 3.68
C ALA A 15 -11.46 -13.34 2.47
N LEU A 16 -10.18 -13.12 2.17
CA LEU A 16 -9.78 -12.41 0.96
C LEU A 16 -10.12 -13.22 -0.31
N VAL A 17 -9.84 -14.52 -0.32
CA VAL A 17 -10.14 -15.40 -1.48
C VAL A 17 -11.64 -15.51 -1.70
N HIS A 18 -12.44 -15.51 -0.63
CA HIS A 18 -13.88 -15.61 -0.72
C HIS A 18 -14.53 -14.35 -1.31
N ASP A 19 -14.15 -13.16 -0.83
CA ASP A 19 -14.70 -11.90 -1.32
C ASP A 19 -13.69 -10.75 -1.18
N HIS A 20 -12.73 -10.71 -2.12
CA HIS A 20 -11.71 -9.67 -2.15
C HIS A 20 -12.29 -8.27 -2.39
N GLN A 21 -13.43 -8.14 -3.07
CA GLN A 21 -14.03 -6.84 -3.38
C GLN A 21 -14.57 -6.19 -2.11
N THR A 22 -15.32 -6.95 -1.31
CA THR A 22 -15.87 -6.45 -0.05
C THR A 22 -14.79 -6.17 0.98
N VAL A 23 -13.76 -7.04 1.05
CA VAL A 23 -12.61 -6.83 1.95
C VAL A 23 -11.87 -5.54 1.62
N LEU A 24 -11.58 -5.32 0.32
CA LEU A 24 -10.91 -4.10 -0.13
C LEU A 24 -11.78 -2.84 -0.02
N ALA A 25 -13.10 -2.97 -0.18
CA ALA A 25 -14.03 -1.85 -0.02
C ALA A 25 -14.18 -1.39 1.44
N LYS A 26 -14.00 -2.30 2.40
CA LYS A 26 -14.02 -2.00 3.84
C LYS A 26 -12.69 -1.48 4.37
N ALA A 27 -11.61 -1.65 3.61
CA ALA A 27 -10.26 -1.26 4.00
C ALA A 27 -10.13 0.26 4.12
N GLU A 28 -9.83 0.74 5.32
CA GLU A 28 -9.57 2.14 5.57
C GLU A 28 -8.24 2.54 4.91
N GLY A 29 -8.29 3.53 4.02
CA GLY A 29 -7.14 3.93 3.22
C GLY A 29 -6.75 2.93 2.11
N GLY A 30 -7.62 1.94 1.82
CA GLY A 30 -7.48 1.06 0.66
C GLY A 30 -6.33 0.06 0.75
N VAL A 31 -5.92 -0.33 1.95
CA VAL A 31 -4.85 -1.30 2.23
C VAL A 31 -5.33 -2.26 3.33
N VAL A 32 -5.12 -3.57 3.17
CA VAL A 32 -5.40 -4.60 4.19
C VAL A 32 -4.19 -5.51 4.37
N ALA A 33 -3.85 -5.85 5.60
CA ALA A 33 -2.85 -6.87 5.91
C ALA A 33 -3.48 -8.26 5.87
N VAL A 34 -2.93 -9.15 5.04
CA VAL A 34 -3.43 -10.50 4.83
C VAL A 34 -2.58 -11.50 5.61
N PHE A 35 -3.24 -12.29 6.45
CA PHE A 35 -2.61 -13.32 7.26
C PHE A 35 -2.99 -14.71 6.76
N ALA A 36 -2.00 -15.60 6.70
CA ALA A 36 -2.20 -17.02 6.42
C ALA A 36 -1.59 -17.81 7.57
N ASN A 37 -2.36 -18.72 8.17
CA ASN A 37 -1.88 -19.54 9.30
C ASN A 37 -1.28 -18.73 10.47
N ASN A 38 -1.93 -17.63 10.86
CA ASN A 38 -1.45 -16.69 11.90
C ASN A 38 -0.09 -16.05 11.61
N ALA A 39 0.41 -16.15 10.38
CA ALA A 39 1.60 -15.46 9.92
C ALA A 39 1.23 -14.36 8.92
N PRO A 40 1.93 -13.21 8.94
CA PRO A 40 1.74 -12.17 7.94
C PRO A 40 2.18 -12.70 6.56
N ALA A 41 1.28 -12.66 5.58
CA ALA A 41 1.56 -13.15 4.22
C ALA A 41 1.92 -11.98 3.29
N PHE A 42 1.03 -11.01 3.12
CA PHE A 42 1.22 -9.85 2.24
C PHE A 42 0.20 -8.74 2.54
N TYR A 43 0.34 -7.58 1.91
CA TYR A 43 -0.66 -6.51 1.93
C TYR A 43 -1.46 -6.50 0.64
N ALA A 44 -2.77 -6.52 0.74
CA ALA A 44 -3.68 -6.28 -0.38
C ALA A 44 -3.98 -4.78 -0.46
N VAL A 45 -3.90 -4.21 -1.66
CA VAL A 45 -4.17 -2.79 -1.89
C VAL A 45 -5.20 -2.60 -2.98
N THR A 46 -6.02 -1.55 -2.85
CA THR A 46 -6.94 -1.14 -3.90
C THR A 46 -6.18 -0.55 -5.09
N PRO A 47 -6.71 -0.64 -6.32
CA PRO A 47 -6.07 -0.04 -7.50
C PRO A 47 -5.85 1.47 -7.37
N ALA A 48 -6.79 2.20 -6.77
CA ALA A 48 -6.68 3.63 -6.54
C ALA A 48 -5.50 3.94 -5.60
N ARG A 49 -5.40 3.20 -4.48
CA ARG A 49 -4.30 3.38 -3.53
C ARG A 49 -2.95 3.01 -4.14
N LEU A 50 -2.89 1.96 -4.94
CA LEU A 50 -1.67 1.58 -5.66
C LEU A 50 -1.22 2.69 -6.61
N ALA A 51 -2.14 3.31 -7.36
CA ALA A 51 -1.82 4.43 -8.25
C ALA A 51 -1.27 5.64 -7.49
N GLU A 52 -1.82 5.96 -6.32
CA GLU A 52 -1.28 7.01 -5.45
C GLU A 52 0.14 6.69 -4.99
N LEU A 53 0.40 5.45 -4.56
CA LEU A 53 1.73 5.02 -4.11
C LEU A 53 2.76 5.10 -5.23
N LEU A 54 2.41 4.64 -6.44
CA LEU A 54 3.27 4.74 -7.61
C LEU A 54 3.55 6.20 -7.99
N ALA A 55 2.54 7.07 -7.94
CA ALA A 55 2.72 8.50 -8.20
C ALA A 55 3.57 9.19 -7.13
N LEU A 56 3.49 8.75 -5.87
CA LEU A 56 4.36 9.21 -4.80
C LEU A 56 5.80 8.72 -4.98
N GLU A 57 5.99 7.45 -5.35
CA GLU A 57 7.31 6.91 -5.69
C GLU A 57 7.93 7.66 -6.86
N GLU A 58 7.19 7.96 -7.92
CA GLU A 58 7.69 8.73 -9.05
C GLU A 58 8.11 10.16 -8.65
N LYS A 59 7.33 10.81 -7.78
CA LYS A 59 7.67 12.14 -7.22
C LYS A 59 8.90 12.11 -6.33
N LEU A 60 9.11 11.01 -5.59
CA LEU A 60 10.28 10.81 -4.72
C LEU A 60 11.53 10.38 -5.50
N ALA A 61 11.34 9.61 -6.57
CA ALA A 61 12.40 9.21 -7.49
C ALA A 61 12.91 10.40 -8.32
N ARG A 62 12.09 11.44 -8.48
CA ARG A 62 12.55 12.72 -9.01
C ARG A 62 13.44 13.38 -7.95
N PRO A 63 14.73 13.61 -8.21
CA PRO A 63 15.64 14.18 -7.22
C PRO A 63 15.11 15.54 -6.76
N GLY A 64 14.69 15.63 -5.50
CA GLY A 64 14.28 16.87 -4.85
C GLY A 64 15.46 17.75 -4.44
N SER A 65 16.53 17.78 -5.25
CA SER A 65 17.71 18.60 -4.99
C SER A 65 18.30 19.10 -6.30
N ASP A 66 17.83 20.28 -6.69
CA ASP A 66 18.48 21.19 -7.62
C ASP A 66 19.69 21.84 -6.91
N VAL A 67 20.69 21.02 -6.56
CA VAL A 67 22.04 21.53 -6.25
C VAL A 67 22.85 21.25 -7.51
N ALA A 68 22.80 22.18 -8.46
CA ALA A 68 23.91 22.35 -9.36
C ALA A 68 25.11 22.74 -8.47
N LEU A 69 26.09 21.84 -8.38
CA LEU A 69 27.42 22.22 -7.94
C LEU A 69 27.95 23.12 -9.07
N ASP A 70 27.82 24.44 -8.90
CA ASP A 70 28.62 25.39 -9.68
C ASP A 70 30.11 25.16 -9.34
N ASP A 71 30.94 25.23 -10.39
CA ASP A 71 32.35 24.82 -10.49
C ASP A 71 33.28 25.24 -9.33
#